data_AF-W1WX90-F1
#
_entry.id   AF-W1WX90-F1
#
_cell.length_a   1.000
_cell.length_b   1.000
_cell.length_c   1.000
_cell.angle_alpha   90.00
_cell.angle_beta   90.00
_cell.angle_gamma   90.00
#
_symmetry.space_group_name_H-M   'P 1'
#
loop_
_entity.id
_entity.type
_entity.pdbx_description
1 polymer ?
#
loop_
_entity_poly.entity_id
_entity_poly.type
_entity_poly.pdbx_seq_one_letter_code
_entity_poly.pdbx_strand_id
1 'polypeptide(L)'
;MSKRIALFPALLLALLVIVAAALTWMNFSQALPRSQWAQAAWSPDIDVIEQMIFHYSLLPRLAISLLVGAGLGLVGVLFQQVLRNPLAEPTTLGVATGAQLGITVTTLWAIPGAMASQFAALAGACVVGLIVFGVAWGKRLSP
;
A
#
# COMPACT_ATOMS: atom_id res chain seq x y z
N MET A 1 -19.98 3.38 -24.87
CA MET A 1 -18.52 3.17 -24.82
C MET A 1 -18.22 1.79 -25.37
N SER A 2 -17.51 1.68 -26.50
CA SER A 2 -17.35 0.41 -27.24
C SER A 2 -16.76 -0.67 -26.33
N LYS A 3 -17.42 -1.84 -26.21
CA LYS A 3 -17.00 -2.97 -25.36
C LYS A 3 -15.51 -3.33 -25.56
N ARG A 4 -14.95 -3.08 -26.75
CA ARG A 4 -13.54 -3.30 -27.09
C ARG A 4 -12.55 -2.41 -26.32
N ILE A 5 -12.93 -1.18 -25.96
CA ILE A 5 -12.04 -0.22 -25.27
C ILE A 5 -11.89 -0.56 -23.78
N ALA A 6 -12.94 -1.11 -23.15
CA ALA A 6 -12.89 -1.56 -21.75
C ALA A 6 -12.25 -2.95 -21.58
N LEU A 7 -12.25 -3.78 -22.64
CA LEU A 7 -11.65 -5.11 -22.62
C LEU A 7 -10.13 -5.08 -22.49
N PHE A 8 -9.45 -4.14 -23.16
CA PHE A 8 -8.00 -4.04 -23.12
C PHE A 8 -7.44 -3.81 -21.69
N PRO A 9 -7.87 -2.79 -20.93
CA PRO A 9 -7.38 -2.58 -19.57
C PRO A 9 -7.79 -3.72 -18.63
N ALA A 10 -8.97 -4.32 -18.80
CA ALA A 10 -9.39 -5.48 -18.01
C ALA A 10 -8.49 -6.71 -18.24
N LEU A 11 -8.12 -6.98 -19.50
CA LEU A 11 -7.19 -8.06 -19.85
C LEU A 11 -5.78 -7.79 -19.30
N LEU A 12 -5.32 -6.54 -19.37
CA LEU A 12 -4.02 -6.15 -18.85
C LEU A 12 -3.97 -6.31 -17.33
N LEU A 13 -5.01 -5.90 -16.61
CA LEU A 13 -5.13 -6.12 -15.17
C LEU A 13 -5.17 -7.61 -14.83
N ALA A 14 -5.94 -8.42 -15.57
CA ALA A 14 -5.98 -9.86 -15.38
C ALA A 14 -4.60 -10.50 -15.58
N LEU A 15 -3.87 -10.10 -16.63
CA LEU A 15 -2.50 -10.56 -16.89
C LEU A 15 -1.56 -10.19 -15.73
N LEU A 16 -1.61 -8.94 -15.24
CA LEU A 16 -0.79 -8.50 -14.12
C LEU A 16 -1.09 -9.29 -12.84
N VAL A 17 -2.37 -9.59 -12.57
CA VAL A 17 -2.78 -10.41 -11.42
C VAL A 17 -2.25 -11.84 -11.56
N ILE A 18 -2.33 -12.43 -12.75
CA ILE A 18 -1.78 -13.77 -13.01
C ILE A 18 -0.26 -13.80 -12.79
N VAL A 19 0.46 -12.81 -13.33
CA VAL A 19 1.92 -12.71 -13.17
C VAL A 19 2.28 -12.51 -11.70
N ALA A 20 1.58 -11.62 -10.98
CA ALA A 20 1.80 -11.40 -9.56
C ALA A 20 1.56 -12.69 -8.74
N ALA A 21 0.46 -13.41 -9.00
CA ALA A 21 0.17 -14.67 -8.34
C ALA A 21 1.22 -15.75 -8.65
N ALA A 22 1.70 -15.83 -9.90
CA ALA A 22 2.76 -16.75 -10.29
C ALA A 22 4.09 -16.45 -9.58
N LEU A 23 4.46 -15.16 -9.49
CA LEU A 23 5.67 -14.72 -8.79
C LEU A 23 5.57 -14.97 -7.28
N THR A 24 4.42 -14.69 -6.66
CA THR A 24 4.16 -15.02 -5.26
C THR A 24 4.27 -16.53 -5.03
N TRP A 25 3.67 -17.34 -5.91
CA TRP A 25 3.72 -18.79 -5.81
C TRP A 25 5.16 -19.32 -5.92
N MET A 26 5.93 -18.81 -6.89
CA MET A 26 7.35 -19.14 -7.03
C MET A 26 8.13 -18.75 -5.77
N ASN A 27 7.94 -17.54 -5.26
CA ASN A 27 8.62 -17.05 -4.06
C ASN A 27 8.31 -17.93 -2.83
N PHE A 28 7.05 -18.31 -2.62
CA PHE A 28 6.65 -19.16 -1.50
C PHE A 28 7.18 -20.59 -1.64
N SER A 29 7.22 -21.12 -2.87
CA SER A 29 7.76 -22.47 -3.13
C SER A 29 9.27 -22.57 -2.98
N GLN A 30 10.00 -21.46 -3.17
CA GLN A 30 11.43 -21.38 -2.87
C GLN A 30 11.68 -21.19 -1.38
N ALA A 31 10.78 -20.47 -0.68
CA ALA A 31 10.93 -20.17 0.74
C ALA A 31 10.59 -21.35 1.65
N LEU A 32 9.63 -22.20 1.27
CA LEU A 32 9.21 -23.34 2.09
C LEU A 32 8.63 -24.48 1.23
N PRO A 33 8.91 -25.76 1.53
CA PRO A 33 8.23 -26.89 0.90
C PRO A 33 6.71 -26.83 1.07
N ARG A 34 5.96 -27.16 0.01
CA ARG A 34 4.48 -27.04 -0.03
C ARG A 34 3.75 -27.83 1.07
N SER A 35 4.34 -28.94 1.50
CA SER A 35 3.79 -29.76 2.59
C SER A 35 3.73 -29.03 3.92
N GLN A 36 4.62 -28.05 4.14
CA GLN A 36 4.75 -27.33 5.39
C GLN A 36 4.00 -25.99 5.40
N TRP A 37 3.38 -25.58 4.28
CA TRP A 37 2.69 -24.28 4.19
C TRP A 37 1.54 -24.14 5.17
N ALA A 38 0.71 -25.19 5.31
CA ALA A 38 -0.43 -25.17 6.22
C ALA A 38 0.01 -25.08 7.68
N GLN A 39 1.08 -25.79 8.03
CA GLN A 39 1.68 -25.75 9.37
C GLN A 39 2.33 -24.39 9.62
N ALA A 40 3.19 -23.90 8.73
CA ALA A 40 3.83 -22.59 8.88
C ALA A 40 2.82 -21.42 8.93
N ALA A 41 1.68 -21.54 8.27
CA ALA A 41 0.63 -20.51 8.30
C ALA A 41 -0.11 -20.44 9.65
N TRP A 42 -0.30 -21.57 10.35
CA TRP A 42 -1.15 -21.63 11.55
C TRP A 42 -0.40 -21.94 12.85
N SER A 43 0.66 -22.74 12.79
CA SER A 43 1.44 -23.22 13.93
C SER A 43 2.90 -23.42 13.49
N PRO A 44 3.63 -22.30 13.23
CA PRO A 44 5.01 -22.38 12.80
C PRO A 44 5.87 -23.04 13.88
N ASP A 45 6.72 -23.96 13.45
CA ASP A 45 7.74 -24.56 14.31
C ASP A 45 8.87 -23.53 14.54
N ILE A 46 9.25 -23.32 15.80
CA ILE A 46 10.24 -22.31 16.20
C ILE A 46 11.66 -22.78 15.86
N ASP A 47 11.88 -24.09 15.78
CA ASP A 47 13.19 -24.66 15.45
C ASP A 47 13.49 -24.55 13.94
N VAL A 48 12.48 -24.29 13.12
CA VAL A 48 12.62 -24.14 11.66
C VAL A 48 12.52 -22.67 11.26
N ILE A 49 13.68 -22.03 11.09
CA ILE A 49 13.80 -20.60 10.72
C ILE A 49 12.97 -20.26 9.48
N GLU A 50 12.91 -21.14 8.48
CA GLU A 50 12.12 -20.92 7.26
C GLU A 50 10.62 -20.75 7.55
N GLN A 51 10.06 -21.54 8.48
CA GLN A 51 8.65 -21.43 8.88
C GLN A 51 8.39 -20.12 9.63
N MET A 52 9.34 -19.70 10.48
CA MET A 52 9.25 -18.40 11.16
C MET A 52 9.27 -17.23 10.15
N ILE A 53 10.17 -17.26 9.17
CA ILE A 53 10.23 -16.21 8.13
C ILE A 53 8.95 -16.20 7.31
N PHE A 54 8.42 -17.38 6.96
CA PHE A 54 7.18 -17.51 6.22
C PHE A 54 6.00 -16.87 6.98
N HIS A 55 5.85 -17.19 8.26
CA HIS A 55 4.76 -16.71 9.10
C HIS A 55 4.89 -15.22 9.48
N TYR A 56 6.05 -14.79 9.94
CA TYR A 56 6.24 -13.45 10.51
C TYR A 56 6.65 -12.40 9.47
N SER A 57 7.15 -12.80 8.29
CA SER A 57 7.59 -11.85 7.26
C SER A 57 6.79 -11.96 5.97
N LEU A 58 6.69 -13.15 5.37
CA LEU A 58 6.11 -13.30 4.03
C LEU A 58 4.59 -13.14 4.03
N LEU A 59 3.87 -13.78 4.95
CA LEU A 59 2.41 -13.66 5.04
C LEU A 59 1.95 -12.23 5.36
N PRO A 60 2.49 -11.53 6.39
CA PRO A 60 2.10 -10.16 6.68
C PRO A 60 2.44 -9.20 5.53
N ARG A 61 3.58 -9.39 4.86
CA ARG A 61 3.99 -8.58 3.70
C ARG A 61 3.01 -8.74 2.53
N LEU A 62 2.58 -9.97 2.24
CA LEU A 62 1.57 -10.22 1.21
C LEU A 62 0.25 -9.53 1.56
N ALA A 63 -0.22 -9.69 2.80
CA ALA A 63 -1.45 -9.06 3.27
C ALA A 63 -1.38 -7.52 3.16
N ILE A 64 -0.31 -6.90 3.66
CA ILE A 64 -0.11 -5.45 3.57
C ILE A 64 -0.02 -5.00 2.11
N SER A 65 0.67 -5.73 1.23
CA SER A 65 0.78 -5.36 -0.18
C SER A 65 -0.57 -5.31 -0.88
N LEU A 66 -1.47 -6.26 -0.57
CA LEU A 66 -2.83 -6.30 -1.10
C LEU A 66 -3.69 -5.16 -0.53
N LEU A 67 -3.64 -4.95 0.79
CA LEU A 67 -4.41 -3.90 1.48
C LEU A 67 -3.98 -2.50 1.01
N VAL A 68 -2.68 -2.23 0.96
CA VAL A 68 -2.13 -0.94 0.52
C VAL A 68 -2.42 -0.73 -0.97
N GLY A 69 -2.23 -1.74 -1.82
CA GLY A 69 -2.53 -1.66 -3.25
C GLY A 69 -4.01 -1.38 -3.53
N ALA A 70 -4.92 -2.09 -2.84
CA ALA A 70 -6.36 -1.86 -2.95
C ALA A 70 -6.75 -0.46 -2.45
N GLY A 71 -6.18 -0.02 -1.33
CA GLY A 71 -6.40 1.32 -0.77
C GLY A 71 -5.96 2.42 -1.74
N LEU A 72 -4.73 2.34 -2.28
CA LEU A 72 -4.22 3.30 -3.24
C LEU A 72 -5.03 3.31 -4.55
N GLY A 73 -5.46 2.14 -5.03
CA GLY A 73 -6.33 2.03 -6.19
C GLY A 73 -7.69 2.70 -5.98
N LEU A 74 -8.33 2.45 -4.84
CA LEU A 74 -9.60 3.07 -4.47
C LEU A 74 -9.47 4.59 -4.36
N VAL A 75 -8.46 5.06 -3.63
CA VAL A 75 -8.18 6.50 -3.48
C VAL A 75 -7.93 7.13 -4.85
N GLY A 76 -7.14 6.50 -5.72
CA GLY A 76 -6.90 6.98 -7.09
C GLY A 76 -8.20 7.19 -7.88
N VAL A 77 -9.10 6.21 -7.86
CA VAL A 77 -10.41 6.33 -8.54
C VAL A 77 -11.27 7.44 -7.93
N LEU A 78 -11.32 7.55 -6.60
CA LEU A 78 -12.07 8.62 -5.92
C LEU A 78 -11.55 10.01 -6.32
N PHE A 79 -10.23 10.19 -6.35
CA PHE A 79 -9.61 11.45 -6.76
C PHE A 79 -9.88 11.79 -8.22
N GLN A 80 -9.73 10.82 -9.11
CA GLN A 80 -10.05 11.00 -10.54
C GLN A 80 -11.51 11.38 -10.75
N GLN A 81 -12.44 10.84 -9.95
CA GLN A 81 -13.87 11.17 -10.01
C GLN A 81 -14.19 12.56 -9.44
N VAL A 82 -13.66 12.88 -8.26
CA VAL A 82 -13.90 14.18 -7.59
C VAL A 82 -13.35 15.34 -8.41
N LEU A 83 -12.12 15.19 -8.91
CA LEU A 83 -11.45 16.21 -9.72
C LEU A 83 -11.88 16.18 -11.19
N ARG A 84 -12.64 15.16 -11.59
CA ARG A 84 -13.03 14.90 -12.99
C ARG A 84 -11.84 14.94 -13.94
N ASN A 85 -10.66 14.55 -13.44
CA ASN A 85 -9.40 14.58 -14.15
C ASN A 85 -8.76 13.20 -14.07
N PRO A 86 -8.70 12.44 -15.18
CA PRO A 86 -8.14 11.09 -15.20
C PRO A 86 -6.63 11.07 -14.93
N LEU A 87 -5.95 12.23 -14.95
CA LEU A 87 -4.53 12.38 -14.61
C LEU A 87 -4.31 12.78 -13.15
N ALA A 88 -5.37 12.97 -12.37
CA ALA A 88 -5.23 13.34 -10.96
C ALA A 88 -4.67 12.17 -10.14
N GLU A 89 -3.56 12.42 -9.45
CA GLU A 89 -2.92 11.47 -8.54
C GLU A 89 -3.06 11.95 -7.08
N PRO A 90 -3.47 11.08 -6.14
CA PRO A 90 -3.68 11.46 -4.74
C PRO A 90 -2.41 11.91 -4.01
N THR A 91 -1.22 11.59 -4.52
CA THR A 91 0.06 12.03 -3.93
C THR A 91 0.26 13.54 -4.08
N THR A 92 -0.43 14.19 -5.02
CA THR A 92 -0.32 15.63 -5.30
C THR A 92 -0.89 16.53 -4.20
N LEU A 93 -1.69 15.99 -3.27
CA LEU A 93 -2.22 16.75 -2.12
C LEU A 93 -1.21 16.98 -0.99
N GLY A 94 0.03 16.49 -1.10
CA GLY A 94 1.06 16.69 -0.07
C GLY A 94 0.95 15.78 1.15
N VAL A 95 -0.04 14.87 1.21
CA VAL A 95 -0.21 13.88 2.28
C VAL A 95 1.01 12.95 2.38
N ALA A 96 1.54 12.50 1.23
CA ALA A 96 2.76 11.69 1.18
C ALA A 96 3.99 12.44 1.70
N THR A 97 4.13 13.71 1.30
CA THR A 97 5.21 14.59 1.78
C THR A 97 5.10 14.85 3.28
N GLY A 98 3.89 15.04 3.81
CA GLY A 98 3.64 15.16 5.24
C GLY A 98 4.04 13.90 6.02
N ALA A 99 3.72 12.72 5.49
CA ALA A 99 4.17 11.46 6.07
C ALA A 99 5.69 11.37 6.13
N GLN A 100 6.36 11.70 5.03
CA GLN A 100 7.82 11.66 4.93
C GLN A 100 8.51 12.68 5.84
N LEU A 101 7.89 13.84 6.05
CA LEU A 101 8.35 14.83 7.02
C LEU A 101 8.25 14.27 8.45
N GLY A 102 7.14 13.63 8.81
CA GLY A 102 6.97 12.97 10.11
C GLY A 102 8.04 11.90 10.37
N ILE A 103 8.31 11.05 9.38
CA ILE A 103 9.39 10.04 9.45
C ILE A 103 10.75 10.72 9.63
N THR A 104 11.04 11.75 8.83
CA THR A 104 12.30 12.50 8.90
C THR A 104 12.53 13.09 10.29
N VAL A 105 11.50 13.70 10.91
CA VAL A 105 11.57 14.25 12.26
C VAL A 105 11.90 13.16 13.29
N THR A 106 11.18 12.04 13.27
CA THR A 106 11.46 10.94 14.21
C THR A 106 12.84 10.33 14.04
N THR A 107 13.32 10.23 12.80
CA THR A 107 14.63 9.67 12.47
C THR A 107 15.74 10.62 12.91
N LEU A 108 15.61 11.91 12.64
CA LEU A 108 16.60 12.92 12.98
C LEU A 108 16.74 13.12 14.49
N TRP A 109 15.63 13.02 15.23
CA TRP A 109 15.59 13.16 16.68
C TRP A 109 15.75 11.84 17.42
N ALA A 110 16.00 10.73 16.70
CA ALA A 110 16.18 9.39 17.24
C ALA A 110 15.10 9.01 18.28
N ILE A 111 13.84 9.34 18.01
CA ILE A 111 12.75 9.13 18.96
C ILE A 111 12.58 7.62 19.20
N PRO A 112 12.72 7.15 20.44
CA PRO A 112 12.64 5.73 20.75
C PRO A 112 11.20 5.22 20.60
N GLY A 113 11.06 4.02 20.03
CA GLY A 113 9.79 3.31 19.92
C GLY A 113 9.57 2.72 18.53
N ALA A 114 9.27 1.42 18.48
CA ALA A 114 9.06 0.70 17.21
C ALA A 114 7.94 1.30 16.34
N MET A 115 6.96 1.96 16.97
CA MET A 115 5.81 2.58 16.31
C MET A 115 5.93 4.10 16.16
N ALA A 116 6.98 4.73 16.72
CA ALA A 116 7.12 6.18 16.75
C ALA A 116 7.14 6.78 15.34
N SER A 117 7.91 6.18 14.43
CA SER A 117 7.99 6.59 13.02
C SER A 117 6.67 6.43 12.28
N GLN A 118 5.91 5.37 12.56
CA GLN A 118 4.63 5.08 11.93
C GLN A 118 3.55 6.08 12.36
N PHE A 119 3.47 6.37 13.67
CA PHE A 119 2.56 7.39 14.19
C PHE A 119 2.94 8.80 13.75
N ALA A 120 4.23 9.11 13.67
CA ALA A 120 4.67 10.40 13.16
C ALA A 120 4.40 10.56 11.67
N ALA A 121 4.56 9.49 10.87
CA ALA A 121 4.16 9.47 9.48
C ALA A 121 2.67 9.75 9.33
N LEU A 122 1.83 9.05 10.11
CA LEU A 122 0.38 9.25 10.11
C LEU A 122 0.01 10.68 10.52
N ALA A 123 0.59 11.19 11.61
CA ALA A 123 0.34 12.53 12.11
C ALA A 123 0.77 13.59 11.09
N GLY A 124 1.96 13.48 10.52
CA GLY A 124 2.46 14.38 9.49
C GLY A 124 1.59 14.38 8.24
N ALA A 125 1.14 13.19 7.80
CA ALA A 125 0.22 13.04 6.68
C ALA A 125 -1.12 13.74 6.93
N CYS A 126 -1.71 13.51 8.11
CA CYS A 126 -2.97 14.12 8.51
C CYS A 126 -2.87 15.65 8.63
N VAL A 127 -1.82 16.15 9.29
CA VAL A 127 -1.62 17.60 9.48
C VAL A 127 -1.47 18.31 8.14
N VAL A 128 -0.61 17.82 7.25
CA VAL A 128 -0.43 18.44 5.93
C VAL A 128 -1.69 18.31 5.08
N GLY A 129 -2.35 17.15 5.10
CA GLY A 129 -3.62 16.95 4.40
C GLY A 129 -4.72 17.93 4.86
N LEU A 130 -4.86 18.12 6.18
CA LEU A 130 -5.81 19.08 6.76
C LEU A 130 -5.47 20.52 6.39
N ILE A 131 -4.19 20.90 6.39
CA ILE A 131 -3.74 22.24 6.00
C ILE A 131 -4.08 22.50 4.53
N VAL A 132 -3.73 21.58 3.63
CA VAL A 132 -3.99 21.72 2.20
C VAL A 132 -5.49 21.79 1.93
N PHE A 133 -6.28 20.92 2.56
CA PHE A 133 -7.73 20.93 2.44
C PHE A 133 -8.34 22.23 2.98
N GLY A 134 -7.88 22.70 4.14
CA GLY A 134 -8.33 23.95 4.75
C GLY A 134 -8.04 25.18 3.89
N VAL A 135 -6.85 25.25 3.27
CA VAL A 135 -6.48 26.33 2.35
C VAL A 135 -7.29 26.27 1.05
N ALA A 136 -7.51 25.06 0.51
CA ALA A 136 -8.29 24.86 -0.70
C ALA A 136 -9.79 25.17 -0.51
N TRP A 137 -10.34 24.99 0.70
CA TRP A 137 -11.75 25.21 1.00
C TRP A 137 -12.21 26.66 0.79
N GLY A 138 -11.33 27.64 1.03
CA GLY A 138 -11.65 29.07 0.94
C GLY A 138 -11.68 29.62 -0.49
N LYS A 139 -10.99 28.99 -1.44
CA LYS A 139 -11.08 29.32 -2.86
C LYS A 139 -12.05 28.34 -3.48
N ARG A 140 -13.31 28.79 -3.71
CA ARG A 140 -14.30 28.04 -4.51
C ARG A 140 -13.56 27.29 -5.61
N LEU A 141 -13.73 25.97 -5.63
CA LEU A 141 -13.18 25.04 -6.62
C LEU A 141 -13.59 25.49 -8.03
N SER A 142 -12.95 26.53 -8.55
CA SER A 142 -13.02 26.91 -9.94
C SER A 142 -12.04 26.01 -10.66
N PRO A 143 -12.46 25.33 -11.74
CA PRO A 143 -11.60 24.45 -12.51
C PRO A 143 -10.32 25.15 -12.99
#